data_AF-A0A7R8ZF03-F1
#
_entry.id   AF-A0A7R8ZF03-F1
#
_cell.length_a   1.000
_cell.length_b   1.000
_cell.length_c   1.000
_cell.angle_alpha   90.00
_cell.angle_beta   90.00
_cell.angle_gamma   90.00
#
_symmetry.space_group_name_H-M   'P 1'
#
loop_
_entity.id
_entity.type
_entity.pdbx_description
1 polymer ?
#
loop_
_entity_poly.entity_id
_entity_poly.type
_entity_poly.pdbx_seq_one_letter_code
_entity_poly.pdbx_strand_id
1 'polypeptide(L)'
;MWEGCREVSPKMVFGLHGYDNSESNMRPFFLSWGPCIKKNYVVSPFNTIDLYLLFSKILELTPPKTNVTGIYVEDILTTKT
;
A
#
# COMPACT_ATOMS: atom_id res chain seq x y z
N MET A 1 2.83 40.81 -7.49
CA MET A 1 4.27 40.64 -7.77
C MET A 1 4.59 39.18 -7.52
N TRP A 2 4.74 38.37 -8.57
CA TRP A 2 5.02 36.93 -8.48
C TRP A 2 6.51 36.72 -8.75
N GLU A 3 7.33 36.97 -7.74
CA GLU A 3 8.75 36.65 -7.77
C GLU A 3 8.93 35.24 -7.21
N GLY A 4 9.18 34.24 -8.06
CA GLY A 4 9.39 32.88 -7.54
C GLY A 4 9.49 31.72 -8.54
N CYS A 5 9.25 31.91 -9.84
CA CYS A 5 9.56 30.85 -10.81
C CYS A 5 11.08 30.80 -11.04
N ARG A 6 11.78 29.96 -10.26
CA ARG A 6 13.16 29.57 -10.59
C ARG A 6 13.18 28.89 -11.94
N GLU A 7 14.14 29.25 -12.78
CA GLU A 7 14.40 28.55 -14.03
C GLU A 7 14.76 27.09 -13.73
N VAL A 8 13.99 26.16 -14.29
CA VAL A 8 14.27 24.72 -14.18
C VAL A 8 15.42 24.39 -15.13
N SER A 9 16.60 24.09 -14.58
CA SER A 9 17.73 23.62 -15.39
C SER A 9 17.67 22.10 -15.59
N PRO A 10 18.20 21.56 -16.70
CA PRO A 10 18.29 20.10 -16.92
C PRO A 10 19.09 19.33 -15.86
N LYS A 11 19.85 20.04 -15.02
CA LYS A 11 20.62 19.47 -13.90
C LYS A 11 19.83 19.37 -12.60
N MET A 12 18.64 19.97 -12.54
CA MET A 12 17.79 19.91 -11.35
C MET A 12 17.00 18.61 -11.34
N VAL A 13 17.21 17.84 -10.28
CA VAL A 13 16.51 16.58 -10.05
C VAL A 13 15.39 16.83 -9.04
N PHE A 14 14.17 16.51 -9.41
CA PHE A 14 13.00 16.65 -8.55
C PHE A 14 12.30 15.31 -8.39
N GLY A 15 12.00 14.94 -7.13
CA GLY A 15 11.16 13.80 -6.78
C GLY A 15 11.51 12.50 -7.51
N LEU A 16 12.61 11.86 -7.12
CA LEU A 16 12.98 10.55 -7.65
C LEU A 16 12.37 9.41 -6.82
N HIS A 17 12.14 8.28 -7.49
CA HIS A 17 11.64 7.04 -6.91
C HIS A 17 12.30 5.83 -7.58
N GLY A 18 12.03 4.63 -7.06
CA GLY A 18 12.60 3.38 -7.59
C GLY A 18 13.90 2.93 -6.91
N TYR A 19 14.25 3.58 -5.80
CA TYR A 19 15.31 3.14 -4.90
C TYR A 19 14.87 1.91 -4.09
N ASP A 20 15.71 1.50 -3.13
CA ASP A 20 15.42 0.38 -2.25
C ASP A 20 14.08 0.61 -1.49
N ASN A 21 13.21 -0.39 -1.53
CA ASN A 21 11.91 -0.34 -0.87
C ASN A 21 12.01 -0.38 0.66
N SER A 22 13.18 -0.70 1.21
CA SER A 22 13.47 -0.60 2.64
C SER A 22 13.46 0.86 3.12
N GLU A 23 13.75 1.82 2.24
CA GLU A 23 13.80 3.26 2.55
C GLU A 23 12.40 3.82 2.85
N SER A 24 12.29 4.60 3.93
CA SER A 24 10.99 5.12 4.40
C SER A 24 10.28 6.06 3.42
N ASN A 25 11.04 6.82 2.62
CA ASN A 25 10.52 7.71 1.57
C ASN A 25 9.97 6.95 0.35
N MET A 26 10.29 5.67 0.19
CA MET A 26 9.77 4.80 -0.89
C MET A 26 8.51 4.03 -0.47
N ARG A 27 8.07 4.15 0.79
CA ARG A 27 6.90 3.41 1.30
C ARG A 27 5.60 4.14 0.96
N PRO A 28 4.65 3.49 0.27
CA PRO A 28 3.34 4.09 0.00
C PRO A 28 2.42 4.02 1.24
N PHE A 29 1.33 4.78 1.20
CA PHE A 29 0.24 4.65 2.17
C PHE A 29 -0.76 3.57 1.76
N PHE A 30 -1.38 2.93 2.74
CA PHE A 30 -2.50 2.03 2.57
C PHE A 30 -3.67 2.48 3.45
N LEU A 31 -4.84 2.67 2.85
CA LEU A 31 -6.09 2.99 3.54
C LEU A 31 -7.19 2.09 2.97
N SER A 32 -8.05 1.57 3.84
CA SER A 32 -9.18 0.73 3.44
C SER A 32 -10.43 1.09 4.23
N TRP A 33 -11.58 0.98 3.57
CA TRP A 33 -12.88 1.19 4.17
C TRP A 33 -13.91 0.34 3.43
N GLY A 34 -14.76 -0.35 4.19
CA GLY A 34 -15.79 -1.20 3.61
C GLY A 34 -16.46 -2.09 4.65
N PRO A 35 -17.50 -2.83 4.24
CA PRO A 35 -18.29 -3.66 5.16
C PRO A 35 -17.50 -4.84 5.76
N CYS A 36 -16.51 -5.35 5.03
CA CYS A 36 -15.65 -6.46 5.47
C CYS A 36 -14.30 -6.00 6.06
N ILE A 37 -14.08 -4.70 6.24
CA ILE A 37 -12.85 -4.13 6.78
C ILE A 37 -13.06 -3.77 8.26
N LYS A 38 -12.09 -4.09 9.13
CA LYS A 38 -12.15 -3.68 10.55
C LYS A 38 -12.22 -2.15 10.68
N LYS A 39 -13.09 -1.68 11.58
CA LYS A 39 -13.28 -0.25 11.85
C LYS A 39 -12.28 0.24 12.89
N ASN A 40 -11.81 1.48 12.74
CA ASN A 40 -10.87 2.14 13.67
C ASN A 40 -9.63 1.28 13.98
N TYR A 41 -9.13 0.58 12.97
CA TYR A 41 -8.00 -0.35 13.12
C TYR A 41 -6.79 0.14 12.32
N VAL A 42 -5.62 0.06 12.94
CA VAL A 42 -4.33 0.34 12.30
C VAL A 42 -3.55 -0.96 12.23
N VAL A 43 -3.38 -1.47 11.01
CA VAL A 43 -2.59 -2.67 10.76
C VAL A 43 -1.09 -2.35 10.80
N SER A 44 -0.27 -3.34 11.20
CA SER A 44 1.18 -3.24 11.07
C SER A 44 1.61 -3.08 9.60
N PRO A 45 2.75 -2.43 9.29
CA PRO A 45 3.25 -2.35 7.93
C PRO A 45 3.40 -3.75 7.30
N PHE A 46 2.99 -3.86 6.04
CA PHE A 46 3.02 -5.11 5.28
C PHE A 46 3.46 -4.83 3.83
N ASN A 47 3.69 -5.88 3.04
CA ASN A 47 4.19 -5.73 1.67
C ASN A 47 3.03 -5.58 0.69
N THR A 48 3.19 -4.73 -0.33
CA THR A 48 2.15 -4.53 -1.38
C THR A 48 1.75 -5.84 -2.07
N ILE A 49 2.62 -6.86 -2.10
CA ILE A 49 2.30 -8.19 -2.66
C ILE A 49 1.17 -8.91 -1.90
N ASP A 50 0.95 -8.60 -0.62
CA ASP A 50 -0.14 -9.17 0.19
C ASP A 50 -1.52 -8.67 -0.28
N LEU A 51 -1.58 -7.54 -1.00
CA LEU A 51 -2.84 -6.97 -1.48
C LEU A 51 -3.58 -7.91 -2.45
N TYR A 52 -2.86 -8.73 -3.21
CA TYR A 52 -3.51 -9.68 -4.10
C TYR A 52 -4.36 -10.69 -3.30
N LEU A 53 -3.80 -11.24 -2.22
CA LEU A 53 -4.53 -12.15 -1.33
C LEU A 53 -5.69 -11.43 -0.63
N LEU A 54 -5.48 -10.18 -0.20
CA LEU A 54 -6.55 -9.35 0.38
C LEU A 54 -7.72 -9.19 -0.58
N PHE A 55 -7.46 -8.80 -1.83
CA PHE A 55 -8.51 -8.62 -2.83
C PHE A 55 -9.16 -9.93 -3.23
N SER A 56 -8.40 -11.03 -3.37
CA SER A 56 -8.99 -12.35 -3.61
C SER A 56 -10.00 -12.73 -2.53
N LYS A 57 -9.69 -12.49 -1.25
CA LYS A 57 -10.64 -12.77 -0.16
C LYS A 57 -11.85 -11.84 -0.15
N ILE A 58 -11.67 -10.55 -0.39
CA ILE A 58 -12.77 -9.58 -0.47
C ILE A 58 -13.75 -9.95 -1.60
N LEU A 59 -13.22 -10.42 -2.73
CA LEU A 59 -14.00 -10.80 -3.91
C LEU A 59 -14.46 -12.27 -3.90
N GLU A 60 -14.16 -13.03 -2.85
CA GLU A 60 -14.48 -14.46 -2.72
C GLU A 60 -13.90 -15.32 -3.86
N LEU A 61 -12.70 -14.98 -4.33
CA LEU A 61 -11.97 -15.71 -5.35
C LEU A 61 -11.04 -16.76 -4.72
N THR A 62 -10.79 -17.85 -5.45
CA THR A 62 -9.75 -18.81 -5.10
C THR A 62 -8.39 -18.11 -5.04
N PRO A 63 -7.68 -18.12 -3.91
CA PRO A 63 -6.38 -17.48 -3.82
C PRO A 63 -5.37 -18.10 -4.80
N PRO A 64 -4.46 -17.29 -5.35
CA PRO A 64 -3.40 -17.78 -6.22
C PRO A 64 -2.43 -18.64 -5.41
N LYS A 65 -1.77 -19.59 -6.07
CA LYS A 65 -0.62 -20.27 -5.47
C LYS A 65 0.53 -19.28 -5.36
N THR A 66 0.74 -18.75 -4.15
CA THR A 66 1.84 -17.82 -3.85
C THR A 66 2.58 -18.28 -2.60
N ASN A 67 3.86 -17.92 -2.50
CA ASN A 67 4.68 -18.23 -1.33
C ASN A 67 4.41 -17.29 -0.14
N VAL A 68 3.39 -16.42 -0.24
CA VAL A 68 3.07 -15.42 0.77
C VAL A 68 2.05 -16.01 1.74
N THR A 69 2.30 -15.91 3.04
CA THR A 69 1.50 -16.58 4.08
C THR A 69 0.14 -15.93 4.33
N GLY A 70 -0.09 -14.70 3.84
CA GLY A 70 -1.38 -14.00 3.95
C GLY A 70 -1.78 -13.59 5.36
N ILE A 71 -0.85 -13.58 6.32
CA ILE A 71 -1.10 -13.29 7.75
C ILE A 71 -1.79 -11.93 7.94
N TYR A 72 -1.39 -10.92 7.17
CA TYR A 72 -1.95 -9.56 7.26
C TYR A 72 -3.37 -9.44 6.72
N VAL A 73 -3.80 -10.38 5.86
CA VAL A 73 -5.13 -10.32 5.27
C VAL A 73 -6.21 -10.60 6.32
N GLU A 74 -6.00 -11.61 7.16
CA GLU A 74 -6.93 -11.91 8.25
C GLU A 74 -6.94 -10.83 9.33
N ASP A 75 -5.86 -10.05 9.41
CA ASP A 75 -5.81 -8.94 10.34
C ASP A 75 -6.56 -7.69 9.84
N ILE A 76 -6.70 -7.51 8.52
CA ILE A 76 -7.43 -6.37 7.94
C ILE A 76 -8.94 -6.65 7.87
N LEU A 77 -9.33 -7.90 7.59
CA LEU A 77 -10.71 -8.28 7.38
C LEU A 77 -11.45 -8.58 8.70
N THR A 78 -12.75 -8.31 8.72
CA THR A 78 -13.63 -8.82 9.79
C THR A 78 -13.88 -10.31 9.55
N THR A 79 -13.89 -11.12 10.60
CA THR A 79 -14.41 -12.50 10.50
C THR A 79 -15.85 -12.46 9.99
N LYS A 80 -16.15 -13.26 8.95
CA LYS A 80 -17.55 -13.50 8.53
C LYS A 80 -18.31 -14.04 9.74
N THR A 81 -19.36 -13.34 10.17
CA THR A 81 -20.43 -13.89 11.03
C THR A 81 -21.19 -14.98 10.31
#